data_AF-A0A3D0VY08-F1
#
_entry.id   AF-A0A3D0VY08-F1
#
_cell.length_a   1.000
_cell.length_b   1.000
_cell.length_c   1.000
_cell.angle_alpha   90.00
_cell.angle_beta   90.00
_cell.angle_gamma   90.00
#
_symmetry.space_group_name_H-M   'P 1'
#
loop_
_entity.id
_entity.type
_entity.pdbx_description
1 polymer ?
#
loop_
_entity_poly.entity_id
_entity_poly.type
_entity_poly.pdbx_seq_one_letter_code
_entity_poly.pdbx_strand_id
1 'polypeptide(L)'
;MNEKKDRPKMQKKLENSRFFCTERGKHAIIEKMKSIQICAVVQILANRFFAGSEKEKGNRKAMANGKNLTALAVKMGMRYYEEQNLVFGKVAGYECAVREQPEKKMMMVHVVAKSAVDDSGMQQLLEQLQQEYPAITAAVYENYTASLRLSTTQEGDLMQQAEEVLCRITDFAKKEDYRPCCSGCGKTKDVRRFLLDGEARMLCPSCRAKAEASLTDQWQQKKFPHHSVLKGVILVLVVLLIGATAWVGVYTGGHSAVLIGVAMTILSFLGYQYMAGRMKTGSVIGLLLGLLATVFLCHNLCVAFELVVAIGQQQQISITGALLFIPTFLKDPTNREVYFLQLGLSVLAVALAAAPMLWLVHYSWHHKEQLESLEESAA
;
A
#
# COMPACT_ATOMS: atom_id res chain seq x y z
N MET A 1 52.69 45.89 5.51
CA MET A 1 53.46 45.03 4.58
C MET A 1 53.11 45.44 3.15
N ASN A 2 54.09 45.46 2.26
CA ASN A 2 54.14 46.31 1.04
C ASN A 2 53.22 45.82 -0.09
N GLU A 3 52.06 46.45 -0.25
CA GLU A 3 50.85 46.04 -1.01
C GLU A 3 51.03 45.86 -2.54
N LYS A 4 52.16 46.31 -3.10
CA LYS A 4 52.46 46.19 -4.54
C LYS A 4 53.38 45.03 -4.91
N LYS A 5 54.09 44.42 -3.96
CA LYS A 5 55.08 43.36 -4.25
C LYS A 5 54.53 41.93 -4.14
N ASP A 6 53.41 41.76 -3.43
CA ASP A 6 52.81 40.44 -3.17
C ASP A 6 51.68 40.03 -4.13
N ARG A 7 51.18 40.96 -4.95
CA ARG A 7 50.14 40.72 -5.98
C ARG A 7 50.51 39.63 -7.01
N PRO A 8 51.73 39.59 -7.58
CA PRO A 8 52.09 38.54 -8.54
C PRO A 8 52.35 37.18 -7.89
N LYS A 9 52.66 37.13 -6.58
CA LYS A 9 52.79 35.88 -5.82
C LYS A 9 51.43 35.31 -5.38
N MET A 10 50.44 36.15 -5.13
CA MET A 10 49.04 35.73 -4.90
C MET A 10 48.40 35.15 -6.17
N GLN A 11 48.55 35.79 -7.34
CA GLN A 11 47.97 35.29 -8.59
C GLN A 11 48.55 33.94 -9.02
N LYS A 12 49.87 33.74 -8.87
CA LYS A 12 50.54 32.47 -9.20
C LYS A 12 50.21 31.33 -8.23
N LYS A 13 49.75 31.64 -7.01
CA LYS A 13 49.31 30.66 -6.01
C LYS A 13 47.81 30.34 -6.13
N LEU A 14 47.01 31.29 -6.60
CA LEU A 14 45.62 31.10 -7.08
C LEU A 14 45.56 30.19 -8.33
N GLU A 15 46.57 30.27 -9.20
CA GLU A 15 46.71 29.33 -10.32
C GLU A 15 47.00 27.88 -9.90
N ASN A 16 47.66 27.68 -8.75
CA ASN A 16 48.00 26.35 -8.21
C ASN A 16 46.92 25.80 -7.26
N SER A 17 46.02 26.66 -6.77
CA SER A 17 44.75 26.28 -6.13
C SER A 17 43.60 26.16 -7.14
N ARG A 18 43.90 26.02 -8.44
CA ARG A 18 42.96 25.54 -9.45
C ARG A 18 42.73 24.04 -9.31
N PHE A 19 42.24 23.60 -8.16
CA PHE A 19 41.55 22.31 -8.09
C PHE A 19 40.23 22.35 -8.91
N PHE A 20 39.74 23.57 -9.18
CA PHE A 20 38.60 23.84 -10.07
C PHE A 20 38.89 23.79 -11.57
N CYS A 21 40.14 23.58 -12.02
CA CYS A 21 40.48 23.66 -13.45
C CYS A 21 41.56 22.67 -13.90
N THR A 22 41.41 21.39 -13.57
CA THR A 22 42.09 20.34 -14.34
C THR A 22 41.06 19.51 -15.09
N GLU A 23 41.36 19.21 -16.35
CA GLU A 23 40.73 18.18 -17.19
C GLU A 23 40.35 16.91 -16.39
N ARG A 24 41.13 16.58 -15.35
CA ARG A 24 40.87 15.49 -14.38
C ARG A 24 39.55 15.60 -13.60
N GLY A 25 39.08 16.79 -13.23
CA GLY A 25 37.80 16.96 -12.50
C GLY A 25 36.58 16.77 -13.39
N LYS A 26 36.63 17.29 -14.62
CA LYS A 26 35.58 17.10 -15.65
C LYS A 26 35.57 15.65 -16.15
N HIS A 27 36.74 15.05 -16.40
CA HIS A 27 36.85 13.64 -16.77
C HIS A 27 36.44 12.71 -15.63
N ALA A 28 36.78 12.98 -14.36
CA ALA A 28 36.35 12.14 -13.24
C ALA A 28 34.83 12.14 -13.03
N ILE A 29 34.14 13.24 -13.33
CA ILE A 29 32.67 13.31 -13.28
C ILE A 29 32.05 12.52 -14.44
N ILE A 30 32.58 12.66 -15.66
CA ILE A 30 32.09 11.95 -16.86
C ILE A 30 32.43 10.44 -16.82
N GLU A 31 33.59 10.07 -16.27
CA GLU A 31 34.04 8.70 -16.11
C GLU A 31 33.33 8.00 -14.93
N LYS A 32 33.06 8.72 -13.82
CA LYS A 32 32.18 8.23 -12.75
C LYS A 32 30.73 8.10 -13.23
N MET A 33 30.25 8.94 -14.15
CA MET A 33 28.93 8.74 -14.79
C MET A 33 28.86 7.47 -15.63
N LYS A 34 29.97 7.01 -16.24
CA LYS A 34 30.03 5.73 -16.98
C LYS A 34 30.06 4.49 -16.08
N SER A 35 30.47 4.62 -14.81
CA SER A 35 30.56 3.47 -13.88
C SER A 35 29.32 3.27 -13.00
N ILE A 36 28.32 4.16 -13.06
CA ILE A 36 27.12 4.06 -12.22
C ILE A 36 26.10 3.15 -12.93
N GLN A 37 26.22 1.85 -12.67
CA GLN A 37 25.12 0.90 -12.80
C GLN A 37 24.03 1.26 -11.76
N ILE A 38 23.16 2.22 -12.12
CA ILE A 38 22.03 2.70 -11.30
C ILE A 38 21.06 1.56 -10.91
N CYS A 39 21.06 0.44 -11.64
CA CYS A 39 20.15 -0.68 -11.37
C CYS A 39 20.51 -1.52 -10.13
N ALA A 40 21.77 -1.81 -9.84
CA ALA A 40 22.11 -2.91 -8.92
C ALA A 40 21.76 -2.61 -7.44
N VAL A 41 22.04 -1.41 -6.95
CA VAL A 41 21.82 -1.05 -5.54
C VAL A 41 20.33 -0.82 -5.25
N VAL A 42 19.60 -0.25 -6.20
CA VAL A 42 18.14 -0.09 -6.13
C VAL A 42 17.43 -1.46 -6.17
N GLN A 43 17.92 -2.40 -7.00
CA GLN A 43 17.37 -3.75 -7.09
C GLN A 43 17.61 -4.57 -5.80
N ILE A 44 18.78 -4.43 -5.16
CA ILE A 44 19.13 -5.16 -3.93
C ILE A 44 18.27 -4.68 -2.75
N LEU A 45 18.02 -3.37 -2.64
CA LEU A 45 17.17 -2.81 -1.59
C LEU A 45 15.69 -3.12 -1.82
N ALA A 46 15.22 -3.15 -3.09
CA ALA A 46 13.88 -3.59 -3.43
C ALA A 46 13.67 -5.09 -3.10
N ASN A 47 14.60 -5.96 -3.50
CA ASN A 47 14.47 -7.41 -3.30
C ASN A 47 14.44 -7.83 -1.81
N ARG A 48 15.17 -7.14 -0.94
CA ARG A 48 15.11 -7.42 0.52
C ARG A 48 13.80 -6.96 1.17
N PHE A 49 13.11 -5.98 0.59
CA PHE A 49 11.86 -5.46 1.14
C PHE A 49 10.63 -6.25 0.65
N PHE A 50 10.69 -6.85 -0.55
CA PHE A 50 9.58 -7.64 -1.12
C PHE A 50 9.51 -9.11 -0.66
N ALA A 51 10.58 -9.68 -0.10
CA ALA A 51 10.63 -11.10 0.30
C ALA A 51 9.80 -11.48 1.55
N GLY A 52 9.02 -10.55 2.12
CA GLY A 52 8.26 -10.76 3.37
C GLY A 52 6.83 -11.32 3.23
N SER A 53 6.42 -11.79 2.04
CA SER A 53 5.02 -12.04 1.71
C SER A 53 4.78 -13.36 0.95
N GLU A 54 5.09 -14.51 1.55
CA GLU A 54 4.63 -15.82 1.01
C GLU A 54 3.96 -16.66 2.11
N LYS A 55 2.62 -16.68 2.08
CA LYS A 55 1.74 -17.58 2.85
C LYS A 55 1.60 -18.89 2.07
N GLU A 56 2.57 -19.80 2.18
CA GLU A 56 2.57 -21.10 1.50
C GLU A 56 2.39 -22.31 2.45
N LYS A 57 1.61 -22.13 3.53
CA LYS A 57 1.35 -23.22 4.51
C LYS A 57 -0.10 -23.72 4.57
N GLY A 58 -1.03 -23.11 3.84
CA GLY A 58 -2.46 -23.50 3.84
C GLY A 58 -2.83 -24.68 2.93
N ASN A 59 -2.02 -24.98 1.92
CA ASN A 59 -2.49 -25.75 0.75
C ASN A 59 -2.63 -27.28 0.99
N ARG A 60 -1.99 -27.85 2.03
CA ARG A 60 -1.98 -29.32 2.25
C ARG A 60 -3.19 -29.88 3.01
N LYS A 61 -3.99 -29.05 3.69
CA LYS A 61 -5.20 -29.50 4.43
C LYS A 61 -6.50 -29.41 3.63
N ALA A 62 -6.56 -28.62 2.56
CA ALA A 62 -7.77 -28.44 1.75
C ALA A 62 -8.13 -29.68 0.91
N MET A 63 -7.14 -30.49 0.50
CA MET A 63 -7.38 -31.64 -0.40
C MET A 63 -8.15 -32.83 0.22
N ALA A 64 -8.22 -32.97 1.54
CA ALA A 64 -8.91 -34.09 2.18
C ALA A 64 -10.45 -33.88 2.28
N ASN A 65 -10.92 -32.64 2.40
CA ASN A 65 -12.34 -32.31 2.57
C ASN A 65 -13.10 -32.05 1.26
N GLY A 66 -12.42 -31.79 0.15
CA GLY A 66 -13.06 -31.45 -1.12
C GLY A 66 -13.93 -32.55 -1.74
N LYS A 67 -13.68 -33.82 -1.40
CA LYS A 67 -14.44 -34.97 -1.95
C LYS A 67 -15.92 -34.97 -1.51
N ASN A 68 -16.20 -34.61 -0.26
CA ASN A 68 -17.56 -34.65 0.29
C ASN A 68 -18.41 -33.46 -0.20
N LEU A 69 -17.83 -32.27 -0.30
CA LEU A 69 -18.50 -31.07 -0.84
C LEU A 69 -18.79 -31.19 -2.33
N THR A 70 -17.91 -31.86 -3.09
CA THR A 70 -18.14 -32.15 -4.52
C THR A 70 -19.36 -33.05 -4.70
N ALA A 71 -19.53 -34.07 -3.87
CA ALA A 71 -20.69 -34.95 -3.91
C ALA A 71 -22.01 -34.20 -3.63
N LEU A 72 -22.02 -33.34 -2.60
CA LEU A 72 -23.16 -32.47 -2.29
C LEU A 72 -23.48 -31.53 -3.45
N ALA A 73 -22.46 -30.91 -4.06
CA ALA A 73 -22.63 -30.01 -5.19
C ALA A 73 -23.28 -30.72 -6.39
N VAL A 74 -22.78 -31.90 -6.75
CA VAL A 74 -23.33 -32.71 -7.86
C VAL A 74 -24.77 -33.12 -7.57
N LYS A 75 -25.05 -33.61 -6.35
CA LYS A 75 -26.39 -34.07 -5.96
C LYS A 75 -27.44 -32.95 -6.01
N MET A 76 -27.06 -31.75 -5.57
CA MET A 76 -27.95 -30.60 -5.50
C MET A 76 -27.95 -29.73 -6.76
N GLY A 77 -27.17 -30.08 -7.80
CA GLY A 77 -27.02 -29.26 -9.00
C GLY A 77 -26.34 -27.90 -8.75
N MET A 78 -25.52 -27.82 -7.70
CA MET A 78 -24.75 -26.63 -7.32
C MET A 78 -23.31 -26.70 -7.83
N ARG A 79 -22.59 -25.58 -7.77
CA ARG A 79 -21.18 -25.52 -8.19
C ARG A 79 -20.27 -25.52 -6.97
N TYR A 80 -19.23 -26.35 -6.99
CA TYR A 80 -18.19 -26.37 -5.96
C TYR A 80 -17.03 -25.43 -6.34
N TYR A 81 -16.57 -24.65 -5.37
CA TYR A 81 -15.44 -23.73 -5.44
C TYR A 81 -14.36 -24.22 -4.44
N GLU A 82 -13.36 -24.92 -4.97
CA GLU A 82 -12.32 -25.61 -4.19
C GLU A 82 -11.53 -24.67 -3.27
N GLU A 83 -11.08 -23.54 -3.81
CA GLU A 83 -10.25 -22.57 -3.08
C GLU A 83 -10.94 -22.00 -1.83
N GLN A 84 -12.27 -21.92 -1.83
CA GLN A 84 -13.05 -21.32 -0.75
C GLN A 84 -13.80 -22.34 0.11
N ASN A 85 -13.67 -23.65 -0.19
CA ASN A 85 -14.45 -24.74 0.39
C ASN A 85 -15.96 -24.42 0.42
N LEU A 86 -16.46 -23.96 -0.73
CA LEU A 86 -17.79 -23.38 -0.87
C LEU A 86 -18.55 -24.10 -1.98
N VAL A 87 -19.74 -24.59 -1.67
CA VAL A 87 -20.75 -25.04 -2.65
C VAL A 87 -21.78 -23.93 -2.77
N PHE A 88 -22.01 -23.46 -4.00
CA PHE A 88 -22.93 -22.35 -4.24
C PHE A 88 -23.76 -22.60 -5.49
N GLY A 89 -25.08 -22.44 -5.37
CA GLY A 89 -26.00 -22.72 -6.45
C GLY A 89 -27.46 -22.42 -6.10
N LYS A 90 -28.37 -22.86 -6.98
CA LYS A 90 -29.81 -22.69 -6.77
C LYS A 90 -30.45 -24.00 -6.36
N VAL A 91 -31.30 -23.95 -5.34
CA VAL A 91 -32.13 -25.06 -4.89
C VAL A 91 -33.58 -24.57 -4.86
N ALA A 92 -34.48 -25.27 -5.57
CA ALA A 92 -35.89 -24.89 -5.71
C ALA A 92 -36.15 -23.41 -6.14
N GLY A 93 -35.18 -22.77 -6.83
CA GLY A 93 -35.26 -21.38 -7.27
C GLY A 93 -34.64 -20.34 -6.31
N TYR A 94 -34.24 -20.75 -5.10
CA TYR A 94 -33.56 -19.91 -4.12
C TYR A 94 -32.05 -20.07 -4.21
N GLU A 95 -31.31 -19.01 -3.91
CA GLU A 95 -29.85 -19.08 -3.86
C GLU A 95 -29.39 -19.65 -2.52
N CYS A 96 -28.59 -20.69 -2.60
CA CYS A 96 -28.12 -21.48 -1.46
C CYS A 96 -26.60 -21.60 -1.49
N ALA A 97 -25.97 -21.42 -0.34
CA ALA A 97 -24.54 -21.57 -0.17
C ALA A 97 -24.23 -22.47 1.03
N VAL A 98 -23.30 -23.40 0.85
CA VAL A 98 -22.75 -24.24 1.92
C VAL A 98 -21.25 -24.04 1.95
N ARG A 99 -20.72 -23.54 3.06
CA ARG A 99 -19.29 -23.29 3.23
C ARG A 99 -18.76 -24.05 4.42
N GLU A 100 -17.72 -24.84 4.20
CA GLU A 100 -16.99 -25.48 5.30
C GLU A 100 -15.85 -24.57 5.77
N GLN A 101 -15.71 -24.42 7.08
CA GLN A 101 -14.60 -23.70 7.73
C GLN A 101 -13.83 -24.69 8.63
N PRO A 102 -12.90 -25.48 8.08
CA PRO A 102 -12.18 -26.52 8.83
C PRO A 102 -11.42 -25.95 10.04
N GLU A 103 -10.88 -24.73 9.94
CA GLU A 103 -10.17 -24.05 11.02
C GLU A 103 -11.06 -23.80 12.25
N LYS A 104 -12.34 -23.52 12.02
CA LYS A 104 -13.33 -23.25 13.08
C LYS A 104 -14.19 -24.47 13.41
N LYS A 105 -13.93 -25.61 12.77
CA LYS A 105 -14.70 -26.87 12.92
C LYS A 105 -16.21 -26.67 12.76
N MET A 106 -16.60 -25.87 11.76
CA MET A 106 -18.01 -25.57 11.51
C MET A 106 -18.30 -25.48 10.02
N MET A 107 -19.56 -25.73 9.66
CA MET A 107 -20.12 -25.55 8.34
C MET A 107 -21.24 -24.50 8.42
N MET A 108 -21.26 -23.58 7.45
CA MET A 108 -22.27 -22.55 7.33
C MET A 108 -23.19 -22.86 6.16
N VAL A 109 -24.49 -22.79 6.37
CA VAL A 109 -25.54 -22.95 5.36
C VAL A 109 -26.29 -21.63 5.27
N HIS A 110 -26.44 -21.09 4.05
CA HIS A 110 -27.14 -19.84 3.80
C HIS A 110 -28.19 -20.01 2.71
N VAL A 111 -29.38 -19.46 2.93
CA VAL A 111 -30.46 -19.36 1.94
C VAL A 111 -30.99 -17.93 1.91
N VAL A 112 -31.00 -17.30 0.73
CA VAL A 112 -31.49 -15.93 0.57
C VAL A 112 -32.94 -15.93 0.09
N ALA A 113 -33.85 -15.46 0.94
CA ALA A 113 -35.28 -15.46 0.70
C ALA A 113 -35.92 -14.31 1.48
N LYS A 114 -36.84 -13.57 0.85
CA LYS A 114 -37.56 -12.44 1.47
C LYS A 114 -39.05 -12.75 1.58
N SER A 115 -39.61 -12.53 2.77
CA SER A 115 -41.05 -12.57 3.00
C SER A 115 -41.77 -11.35 2.43
N ALA A 116 -43.02 -11.53 2.01
CA ALA A 116 -43.91 -10.43 1.63
C ALA A 116 -44.68 -9.84 2.82
N VAL A 117 -44.82 -10.60 3.91
CA VAL A 117 -45.67 -10.27 5.06
C VAL A 117 -44.80 -9.90 6.26
N ASP A 118 -44.15 -10.88 6.87
CA ASP A 118 -43.25 -10.71 8.00
C ASP A 118 -42.19 -11.82 8.07
N ASP A 119 -41.16 -11.59 8.87
CA ASP A 119 -39.98 -12.46 8.96
C ASP A 119 -40.10 -13.56 10.04
N SER A 120 -41.20 -13.56 10.80
CA SER A 120 -41.39 -14.45 11.96
C SER A 120 -41.45 -15.94 11.60
N GLY A 121 -42.06 -16.28 10.45
CA GLY A 121 -42.21 -17.68 10.01
C GLY A 121 -40.85 -18.36 9.77
N MET A 122 -39.93 -17.66 9.10
CA MET A 122 -38.58 -18.19 8.86
C MET A 122 -37.78 -18.33 10.17
N GLN A 123 -37.91 -17.37 11.10
CA GLN A 123 -37.26 -17.46 12.41
C GLN A 123 -37.75 -18.68 13.21
N GLN A 124 -39.07 -18.91 13.24
CA GLN A 124 -39.65 -20.08 13.91
C GLN A 124 -39.18 -21.40 13.28
N LEU A 125 -39.09 -21.48 11.95
CA LEU A 125 -38.54 -22.67 11.27
C LEU A 125 -37.08 -22.92 11.69
N LEU A 126 -36.26 -21.87 11.74
CA LEU A 126 -34.86 -21.98 12.11
C LEU A 126 -34.67 -22.45 13.56
N GLU A 127 -35.50 -21.96 14.48
CA GLU A 127 -35.51 -22.43 15.87
C GLU A 127 -35.93 -23.91 15.97
N GLN A 128 -36.95 -24.32 15.20
CA GLN A 128 -37.37 -25.73 15.13
C GLN A 128 -36.25 -26.63 14.60
N LEU A 129 -35.58 -26.23 13.52
CA LEU A 129 -34.44 -26.97 12.98
C LEU A 129 -33.31 -27.08 13.99
N GLN A 130 -33.03 -26.01 14.74
CA GLN A 130 -32.01 -26.00 15.78
C GLN A 130 -32.34 -26.96 16.94
N GLN A 131 -33.63 -27.18 17.25
CA GLN A 131 -34.06 -28.17 18.25
C GLN A 131 -34.03 -29.60 17.71
N GLU A 132 -34.38 -29.79 16.44
CA GLU A 132 -34.44 -31.11 15.79
C GLU A 132 -33.05 -31.68 15.50
N TYR A 133 -32.10 -30.83 15.08
CA TYR A 133 -30.75 -31.23 14.70
C TYR A 133 -29.71 -30.72 15.71
N PRO A 134 -29.15 -31.60 16.58
CA PRO A 134 -28.19 -31.18 17.61
C PRO A 134 -26.88 -30.63 17.04
N ALA A 135 -26.57 -30.93 15.76
CA ALA A 135 -25.41 -30.38 15.08
C ALA A 135 -25.53 -28.87 14.81
N ILE A 136 -26.76 -28.31 14.77
CA ILE A 136 -27.00 -26.89 14.54
C ILE A 136 -26.74 -26.12 15.84
N THR A 137 -25.64 -25.38 15.85
CA THR A 137 -25.19 -24.59 17.02
C THR A 137 -25.76 -23.18 17.04
N ALA A 138 -26.16 -22.66 15.88
CA ALA A 138 -26.81 -21.36 15.75
C ALA A 138 -27.64 -21.33 14.47
N ALA A 139 -28.81 -20.71 14.53
CA ALA A 139 -29.63 -20.41 13.37
C ALA A 139 -30.17 -18.98 13.50
N VAL A 140 -30.03 -18.18 12.45
CA VAL A 140 -30.41 -16.76 12.44
C VAL A 140 -30.98 -16.41 11.07
N TYR A 141 -32.06 -15.65 11.05
CA TYR A 141 -32.57 -15.01 9.84
C TYR A 141 -32.37 -13.50 9.95
N GLU A 142 -31.43 -12.98 9.17
CA GLU A 142 -31.05 -11.57 9.13
C GLU A 142 -30.77 -11.15 7.69
N ASN A 143 -31.07 -9.89 7.33
CA ASN A 143 -30.81 -9.34 6.00
C ASN A 143 -31.31 -10.24 4.87
N TYR A 144 -32.56 -10.73 5.00
CA TYR A 144 -33.21 -11.62 4.04
C TYR A 144 -32.47 -12.95 3.81
N THR A 145 -31.62 -13.35 4.75
CA THR A 145 -30.76 -14.53 4.65
C THR A 145 -30.94 -15.42 5.87
N ALA A 146 -31.49 -16.60 5.66
CA ALA A 146 -31.49 -17.68 6.64
C ALA A 146 -30.09 -18.28 6.71
N SER A 147 -29.47 -18.25 7.89
CA SER A 147 -28.09 -18.66 8.12
C SER A 147 -28.03 -19.67 9.26
N LEU A 148 -27.47 -20.86 9.01
CA LEU A 148 -27.28 -21.89 10.02
C LEU A 148 -25.80 -22.25 10.14
N ARG A 149 -25.40 -22.53 11.38
CA ARG A 149 -24.05 -22.99 11.72
C ARG A 149 -24.12 -24.41 12.26
N LEU A 150 -23.62 -25.36 11.49
CA LEU A 150 -23.49 -26.76 11.89
C LEU A 150 -22.08 -27.00 12.45
N SER A 151 -21.98 -27.71 13.56
CA SER A 151 -20.68 -28.14 14.11
C SER A 151 -20.18 -29.37 13.35
N THR A 152 -18.93 -29.32 12.87
CA THR A 152 -18.31 -30.48 12.21
C THR A 152 -17.67 -31.45 13.22
N THR A 153 -17.85 -31.23 14.52
CA THR A 153 -17.33 -32.11 15.58
C THR A 153 -18.32 -33.17 16.04
N GLN A 154 -19.59 -33.05 15.67
CA GLN A 154 -20.60 -34.04 16.02
C GLN A 154 -20.54 -35.23 15.06
N GLU A 155 -20.79 -36.42 15.60
CA GLU A 155 -20.86 -37.65 14.82
C GLU A 155 -22.14 -37.65 13.97
N GLY A 156 -22.01 -37.80 12.65
CA GLY A 156 -23.13 -37.85 11.72
C GLY A 156 -22.72 -37.49 10.28
N ASP A 157 -23.59 -37.80 9.32
CA ASP A 157 -23.41 -37.35 7.93
C ASP A 157 -23.79 -35.87 7.79
N LEU A 158 -22.80 -35.00 7.99
CA LEU A 158 -22.96 -33.56 7.93
C LEU A 158 -23.45 -33.07 6.55
N MET A 159 -23.07 -33.76 5.47
CA MET A 159 -23.48 -33.38 4.12
C MET A 159 -24.95 -33.69 3.89
N GLN A 160 -25.41 -34.85 4.37
CA GLN A 160 -26.82 -35.20 4.35
C GLN A 160 -27.65 -34.23 5.20
N GLN A 161 -27.17 -33.85 6.39
CA GLN A 161 -27.86 -32.86 7.23
C GLN A 161 -27.94 -31.49 6.55
N ALA A 162 -26.85 -31.04 5.92
CA ALA A 162 -26.84 -29.77 5.18
C ALA A 162 -27.83 -29.79 4.01
N GLU A 163 -27.93 -30.92 3.29
CA GLU A 163 -28.93 -31.12 2.24
C GLU A 163 -30.36 -31.08 2.78
N GLU A 164 -30.67 -31.84 3.83
CA GLU A 164 -32.02 -31.89 4.42
C GLU A 164 -32.45 -30.51 4.93
N VAL A 165 -31.57 -29.80 5.63
CA VAL A 165 -31.80 -28.44 6.13
C VAL A 165 -32.04 -27.47 4.96
N LEU A 166 -31.23 -27.52 3.91
CA LEU A 166 -31.43 -26.70 2.72
C LEU A 166 -32.80 -26.95 2.10
N CYS A 167 -33.16 -28.21 1.86
CA CYS A 167 -34.45 -28.58 1.28
C CYS A 167 -35.60 -28.06 2.14
N ARG A 168 -35.58 -28.29 3.47
CA ARG A 168 -36.64 -27.80 4.38
C ARG A 168 -36.80 -26.28 4.34
N ILE A 169 -35.70 -25.53 4.34
CA ILE A 169 -35.76 -24.06 4.26
C ILE A 169 -36.34 -23.63 2.93
N THR A 170 -35.91 -24.24 1.82
CA THR A 170 -36.42 -23.86 0.49
C THR A 170 -37.87 -24.29 0.26
N ASP A 171 -38.29 -25.42 0.82
CA ASP A 171 -39.67 -25.91 0.74
C ASP A 171 -40.61 -25.03 1.56
N PHE A 172 -40.20 -24.65 2.77
CA PHE A 172 -40.91 -23.67 3.58
C PHE A 172 -41.00 -22.31 2.87
N ALA A 173 -39.87 -21.81 2.35
CA ALA A 173 -39.84 -20.56 1.60
C ALA A 173 -40.82 -20.59 0.42
N LYS A 174 -40.89 -21.71 -0.31
CA LYS A 174 -41.82 -21.88 -1.42
C LYS A 174 -43.27 -21.95 -0.97
N LYS A 175 -43.55 -22.64 0.13
CA LYS A 175 -44.89 -22.82 0.69
C LYS A 175 -45.47 -21.49 1.19
N GLU A 176 -44.65 -20.66 1.82
CA GLU A 176 -45.04 -19.39 2.44
C GLU A 176 -44.80 -18.16 1.51
N ASP A 177 -44.67 -18.36 0.20
CA ASP A 177 -44.44 -17.32 -0.85
C ASP A 177 -43.23 -16.38 -0.60
N TYR A 178 -42.14 -16.89 -0.01
CA TYR A 178 -40.90 -16.13 0.05
C TYR A 178 -40.29 -15.99 -1.34
N ARG A 179 -39.72 -14.83 -1.65
CA ARG A 179 -39.14 -14.52 -2.96
C ARG A 179 -37.62 -14.42 -2.91
N PRO A 180 -36.89 -14.93 -3.91
CA PRO A 180 -35.45 -14.72 -4.01
C PRO A 180 -35.15 -13.22 -4.21
N CYS A 181 -34.15 -12.70 -3.50
CA CYS A 181 -33.87 -11.26 -3.46
C CYS A 181 -32.39 -10.93 -3.24
N CYS A 182 -32.05 -9.66 -3.37
CA CYS A 182 -30.73 -9.14 -3.00
C CYS A 182 -30.54 -9.16 -1.48
N SER A 183 -29.54 -9.89 -0.97
CA SER A 183 -29.26 -9.98 0.47
C SER A 183 -28.89 -8.63 1.10
N GLY A 184 -28.44 -7.65 0.31
CA GLY A 184 -28.11 -6.30 0.80
C GLY A 184 -29.29 -5.30 0.86
N CYS A 185 -30.36 -5.48 0.09
CA CYS A 185 -31.44 -4.46 0.00
C CYS A 185 -32.84 -5.03 -0.24
N GLY A 186 -33.00 -6.35 -0.40
CA GLY A 186 -34.28 -7.01 -0.58
C GLY A 186 -34.96 -6.75 -1.93
N LYS A 187 -34.28 -6.13 -2.91
CA LYS A 187 -34.78 -6.02 -4.29
C LYS A 187 -34.83 -7.41 -4.94
N THR A 188 -35.93 -7.73 -5.62
CA THR A 188 -36.13 -9.03 -6.30
C THR A 188 -35.80 -8.98 -7.80
N LYS A 189 -35.59 -7.78 -8.37
CA LYS A 189 -35.26 -7.58 -9.79
C LYS A 189 -33.75 -7.43 -10.01
N ASP A 190 -33.27 -7.94 -11.14
CA ASP A 190 -31.86 -7.90 -11.61
C ASP A 190 -30.85 -8.25 -10.51
N VAL A 191 -31.09 -9.38 -9.85
CA VAL A 191 -30.21 -9.90 -8.81
C VAL A 191 -29.38 -11.03 -9.40
N ARG A 192 -28.07 -11.02 -9.15
CA ARG A 192 -27.15 -12.05 -9.64
C ARG A 192 -26.30 -12.60 -8.49
N ARG A 193 -25.76 -13.79 -8.74
CA ARG A 193 -24.83 -14.48 -7.86
C ARG A 193 -23.43 -13.89 -7.98
N PHE A 194 -22.81 -13.59 -6.86
CA PHE A 194 -21.43 -13.13 -6.80
C PHE A 194 -20.68 -13.85 -5.68
N LEU A 195 -19.40 -14.11 -5.93
CA LEU A 195 -18.45 -14.59 -4.93
C LEU A 195 -17.52 -13.43 -4.59
N LEU A 196 -17.62 -12.91 -3.36
CA LEU A 196 -16.90 -11.73 -2.89
C LEU A 196 -16.13 -12.09 -1.61
N ASP A 197 -14.80 -12.00 -1.64
CA ASP A 197 -13.90 -12.38 -0.52
C ASP A 197 -14.14 -13.81 0.02
N GLY A 198 -14.54 -14.71 -0.88
CA GLY A 198 -14.88 -16.09 -0.55
C GLY A 198 -16.21 -16.30 0.16
N GLU A 199 -17.08 -15.29 0.20
CA GLU A 199 -18.48 -15.43 0.59
C GLU A 199 -19.39 -15.37 -0.64
N ALA A 200 -20.30 -16.34 -0.74
CA ALA A 200 -21.37 -16.33 -1.73
C ALA A 200 -22.44 -15.33 -1.32
N ARG A 201 -22.77 -14.38 -2.20
CA ARG A 201 -23.86 -13.43 -1.98
C ARG A 201 -24.71 -13.28 -3.23
N MET A 202 -25.99 -13.00 -3.00
CA MET A 202 -26.96 -12.67 -4.04
C MET A 202 -27.18 -11.17 -4.00
N LEU A 203 -26.60 -10.42 -4.95
CA LEU A 203 -26.60 -8.96 -4.91
C LEU A 203 -27.17 -8.36 -6.21
N CYS A 204 -27.86 -7.23 -6.08
CA CYS A 204 -28.14 -6.35 -7.20
C CYS A 204 -26.89 -5.50 -7.54
N PRO A 205 -26.81 -4.89 -8.73
CA PRO A 205 -25.64 -4.13 -9.16
C PRO A 205 -25.19 -3.06 -8.15
N SER A 206 -26.14 -2.33 -7.54
CA SER A 206 -25.82 -1.29 -6.56
C SER A 206 -25.26 -1.84 -5.25
N CYS A 207 -25.79 -2.94 -4.75
CA CYS A 207 -25.26 -3.57 -3.53
C CYS A 207 -23.93 -4.27 -3.77
N ARG A 208 -23.71 -4.77 -4.99
CA ARG A 208 -22.43 -5.33 -5.41
C ARG A 208 -21.32 -4.28 -5.38
N ALA A 209 -21.52 -3.12 -5.99
CA ALA A 209 -20.52 -2.04 -6.01
C ALA A 209 -20.12 -1.64 -4.58
N LYS A 210 -21.11 -1.46 -3.69
CA LYS A 210 -20.87 -1.17 -2.26
C LYS A 210 -20.07 -2.28 -1.55
N ALA A 211 -20.39 -3.54 -1.84
CA ALA A 211 -19.67 -4.68 -1.26
C ALA A 211 -18.21 -4.75 -1.77
N GLU A 212 -17.96 -4.47 -3.04
CA GLU A 212 -16.61 -4.43 -3.63
C GLU A 212 -15.77 -3.26 -3.08
N ALA A 213 -16.36 -2.07 -2.93
CA ALA A 213 -15.71 -0.91 -2.33
C ALA A 213 -15.34 -1.15 -0.86
N SER A 214 -16.27 -1.66 -0.05
CA SER A 214 -16.03 -1.97 1.36
C SER A 214 -14.99 -3.08 1.56
N LEU A 215 -14.90 -4.05 0.64
CA LEU A 215 -13.82 -5.03 0.64
C LEU A 215 -12.48 -4.37 0.34
N THR A 216 -12.42 -3.48 -0.65
CA THR A 216 -11.19 -2.75 -0.98
C THR A 216 -10.69 -1.96 0.24
N ASP A 217 -11.57 -1.26 0.95
CA ASP A 217 -11.23 -0.52 2.16
C ASP A 217 -10.77 -1.44 3.30
N GLN A 218 -11.44 -2.57 3.53
CA GLN A 218 -11.04 -3.55 4.54
C GLN A 218 -9.70 -4.22 4.22
N TRP A 219 -9.44 -4.53 2.95
CA TRP A 219 -8.16 -5.04 2.49
C TRP A 219 -7.05 -4.01 2.69
N GLN A 220 -7.31 -2.72 2.46
CA GLN A 220 -6.36 -1.65 2.75
C GLN A 220 -6.09 -1.50 4.25
N GLN A 221 -7.11 -1.57 5.10
CA GLN A 221 -6.96 -1.51 6.56
C GLN A 221 -6.20 -2.72 7.13
N LYS A 222 -6.47 -3.93 6.63
CA LYS A 222 -5.77 -5.16 7.06
C LYS A 222 -4.31 -5.20 6.58
N LYS A 223 -4.01 -4.67 5.39
CA LYS A 223 -2.64 -4.62 4.87
C LYS A 223 -1.74 -3.68 5.66
N PHE A 224 -2.32 -2.68 6.35
CA PHE A 224 -1.56 -1.68 7.09
C PHE A 224 -2.27 -1.26 8.40
N PRO A 225 -2.14 -2.06 9.47
CA PRO A 225 -2.91 -1.90 10.71
C PRO A 225 -2.58 -0.65 11.55
N HIS A 226 -1.61 0.17 11.13
CA HIS A 226 -1.08 1.30 11.93
C HIS A 226 -0.95 2.60 11.13
N HIS A 227 -1.91 2.93 10.27
CA HIS A 227 -1.94 4.21 9.57
C HIS A 227 -2.18 5.37 10.53
N SER A 228 -1.10 6.01 11.00
CA SER A 228 -1.19 7.39 11.44
C SER A 228 -0.28 8.26 10.57
N VAL A 229 -0.87 9.32 10.03
CA VAL A 229 -0.16 10.36 9.27
C VAL A 229 1.06 10.86 10.07
N LEU A 230 0.89 10.97 11.38
CA LEU A 230 1.95 11.38 12.31
C LEU A 230 3.16 10.43 12.28
N LYS A 231 2.95 9.10 12.27
CA LYS A 231 4.05 8.13 12.19
C LYS A 231 4.81 8.22 10.87
N GLY A 232 4.11 8.43 9.76
CA GLY A 232 4.75 8.64 8.45
C GLY A 232 5.59 9.90 8.41
N VAL A 233 5.10 11.02 8.98
CA VAL A 233 5.87 12.27 9.08
C VAL A 233 7.13 12.08 9.93
N ILE A 234 7.02 11.41 11.09
CA ILE A 234 8.17 11.14 11.95
C ILE A 234 9.22 10.32 11.20
N LEU A 235 8.83 9.27 10.47
CA LEU A 235 9.78 8.45 9.72
C LEU A 235 10.48 9.25 8.63
N VAL A 236 9.76 10.11 7.89
CA VAL A 236 10.38 10.97 6.88
C VAL A 236 11.41 11.90 7.51
N LEU A 237 11.11 12.52 8.65
CA LEU A 237 12.06 13.37 9.37
C LEU A 237 13.33 12.61 9.77
N VAL A 238 13.19 11.37 10.25
CA VAL A 238 14.33 10.49 10.58
C VAL A 238 15.15 10.18 9.33
N VAL A 239 14.51 9.84 8.21
CA VAL A 239 15.19 9.57 6.93
C VAL A 239 15.95 10.80 6.43
N LEU A 240 15.33 11.99 6.50
CA LEU A 240 15.98 13.25 6.10
C LEU A 240 17.19 13.58 6.98
N LEU A 241 17.10 13.34 8.29
CA LEU A 241 18.21 13.59 9.22
C LEU A 241 19.41 12.65 8.97
N ILE A 242 19.13 11.37 8.79
CA ILE A 242 20.16 10.37 8.46
C ILE A 242 20.76 10.68 7.08
N GLY A 243 19.92 10.99 6.10
CA GLY A 243 20.32 11.38 4.75
C GLY A 243 21.21 12.62 4.74
N ALA A 244 20.87 13.65 5.52
CA ALA A 244 21.65 14.86 5.66
C ALA A 244 23.04 14.60 6.24
N THR A 245 23.12 13.74 7.27
CA THR A 245 24.39 13.36 7.90
C THR A 245 25.27 12.57 6.93
N ALA A 246 24.69 11.60 6.22
CA ALA A 246 25.38 10.84 5.18
C ALA A 246 25.85 11.73 4.01
N TRP A 247 25.04 12.72 3.62
CA TRP A 247 25.37 13.67 2.58
C TRP A 247 26.65 14.44 2.91
N VAL A 248 26.70 15.05 4.10
CA VAL A 248 27.88 15.79 4.56
C VAL A 248 29.10 14.87 4.65
N GLY A 249 28.96 13.65 5.18
CA GLY A 249 30.06 12.70 5.30
C GLY A 249 30.65 12.25 3.95
N VAL A 250 29.81 11.95 2.96
CA VAL A 250 30.24 11.59 1.60
C VAL A 250 30.93 12.77 0.93
N TYR A 251 30.39 13.98 1.13
CA TYR A 251 30.94 15.21 0.60
C TYR A 251 32.34 15.51 1.15
N THR A 252 32.52 15.45 2.48
CA THR A 252 33.84 15.68 3.10
C THR A 252 34.86 14.61 2.72
N GLY A 253 34.40 13.41 2.35
CA GLY A 253 35.21 12.35 1.74
C GLY A 253 35.56 12.55 0.25
N GLY A 254 35.21 13.69 -0.36
CA GLY A 254 35.54 14.02 -1.75
C GLY A 254 34.69 13.29 -2.80
N HIS A 255 33.53 12.74 -2.41
CA HIS A 255 32.61 12.04 -3.31
C HIS A 255 31.36 12.88 -3.60
N SER A 256 30.72 12.64 -4.75
CA SER A 256 29.48 13.33 -5.12
C SER A 256 28.31 12.85 -4.26
N ALA A 257 27.73 13.76 -3.48
CA ALA A 257 26.59 13.46 -2.61
C ALA A 257 25.25 13.40 -3.35
N VAL A 258 25.21 13.60 -4.67
CA VAL A 258 24.00 13.55 -5.50
C VAL A 258 23.27 12.22 -5.36
N LEU A 259 24.02 11.10 -5.28
CA LEU A 259 23.44 9.76 -5.11
C LEU A 259 22.71 9.60 -3.75
N ILE A 260 23.22 10.25 -2.70
CA ILE A 260 22.56 10.25 -1.39
C ILE A 260 21.22 10.99 -1.46
N GLY A 261 21.14 12.07 -2.24
CA GLY A 261 19.88 12.78 -2.47
C GLY A 261 18.81 11.95 -3.16
N VAL A 262 19.21 11.20 -4.19
CA VAL A 262 18.30 10.27 -4.89
C VAL A 262 17.81 9.18 -3.94
N ALA A 263 18.72 8.55 -3.19
CA ALA A 263 18.37 7.51 -2.23
C ALA A 263 17.44 8.04 -1.13
N MET A 264 17.75 9.20 -0.54
CA MET A 264 16.94 9.86 0.48
C MET A 264 15.53 10.14 -0.04
N THR A 265 15.40 10.65 -1.27
CA THR A 265 14.11 10.92 -1.91
C THR A 265 13.27 9.64 -1.99
N ILE A 266 13.83 8.57 -2.55
CA ILE A 266 13.15 7.29 -2.70
C ILE A 266 12.73 6.75 -1.32
N LEU A 267 13.65 6.72 -0.34
CA LEU A 267 13.36 6.24 1.01
C LEU A 267 12.31 7.10 1.74
N SER A 268 12.26 8.40 1.52
CA SER A 268 11.24 9.27 2.11
C SER A 268 9.84 8.93 1.57
N PHE A 269 9.70 8.75 0.25
CA PHE A 269 8.42 8.38 -0.34
C PHE A 269 7.97 6.97 0.08
N LEU A 270 8.86 5.96 0.00
CA LEU A 270 8.52 4.58 0.41
C LEU A 270 8.27 4.49 1.92
N GLY A 271 9.10 5.13 2.73
CA GLY A 271 8.97 5.14 4.18
C GLY A 271 7.65 5.78 4.61
N TYR A 272 7.30 6.93 4.01
CA TYR A 272 6.02 7.57 4.30
C TYR A 272 4.83 6.65 3.94
N GLN A 273 4.84 6.06 2.74
CA GLN A 273 3.77 5.17 2.31
C GLN A 273 3.67 3.91 3.17
N TYR A 274 4.79 3.37 3.63
CA TYR A 274 4.81 2.19 4.49
C TYR A 274 4.17 2.44 5.86
N MET A 275 4.36 3.64 6.45
CA MET A 275 3.87 3.94 7.80
C MET A 275 2.55 4.71 7.85
N ALA A 276 2.35 5.68 6.97
CA ALA A 276 1.13 6.48 6.92
C ALA A 276 0.12 5.97 5.88
N GLY A 277 0.54 5.07 5.00
CA GLY A 277 -0.32 4.55 3.94
C GLY A 277 -0.50 5.55 2.80
N ARG A 278 -1.74 6.00 2.62
CA ARG A 278 -2.10 6.89 1.53
C ARG A 278 -1.52 8.29 1.75
N MET A 279 -0.84 8.80 0.73
CA MET A 279 -0.38 10.19 0.73
C MET A 279 -1.53 11.12 0.34
N LYS A 280 -1.79 12.14 1.17
CA LYS A 280 -2.67 13.26 0.84
C LYS A 280 -1.86 14.33 0.11
N THR A 281 -2.52 15.19 -0.67
CA THR A 281 -1.88 16.29 -1.42
C THR A 281 -1.01 17.18 -0.54
N GLY A 282 -1.49 17.55 0.66
CA GLY A 282 -0.71 18.34 1.61
C GLY A 282 0.57 17.63 2.09
N SER A 283 0.54 16.30 2.24
CA SER A 283 1.70 15.52 2.67
C SER A 283 2.75 15.38 1.56
N VAL A 284 2.30 15.26 0.30
CA VAL A 284 3.20 15.25 -0.86
C VAL A 284 3.94 16.59 -0.97
N ILE A 285 3.22 17.70 -0.86
CA ILE A 285 3.81 19.05 -0.90
C ILE A 285 4.80 19.23 0.26
N GLY A 286 4.40 18.84 1.48
CA GLY A 286 5.29 18.92 2.66
C GLY A 286 6.56 18.08 2.51
N LEU A 287 6.47 16.89 1.92
CA LEU A 287 7.62 16.01 1.68
C LEU A 287 8.57 16.58 0.62
N LEU A 288 8.04 17.12 -0.48
CA LEU A 288 8.85 17.78 -1.51
C LEU A 288 9.55 19.03 -0.97
N LEU A 289 8.84 19.87 -0.19
CA LEU A 289 9.43 21.04 0.46
C LEU A 289 10.50 20.65 1.46
N GLY A 290 10.27 19.60 2.25
CA GLY A 290 11.25 19.05 3.19
C GLY A 290 12.52 18.57 2.48
N LEU A 291 12.38 17.81 1.40
CA LEU A 291 13.52 17.35 0.59
C LEU A 291 14.32 18.52 0.00
N LEU A 292 13.65 19.52 -0.57
CA LEU A 292 14.31 20.71 -1.12
C LEU A 292 15.05 21.51 -0.03
N ALA A 293 14.41 21.69 1.13
CA ALA A 293 15.03 22.36 2.27
C ALA A 293 16.26 21.60 2.78
N THR A 294 16.19 20.28 2.88
CA THR A 294 17.33 19.44 3.29
C THR A 294 18.47 19.52 2.28
N VAL A 295 18.20 19.42 0.97
CA VAL A 295 19.23 19.55 -0.08
C VAL A 295 19.92 20.92 0.00
N PHE A 296 19.14 21.99 0.15
CA PHE A 296 19.69 23.34 0.28
C PHE A 296 20.54 23.49 1.54
N LEU A 297 20.06 23.00 2.68
CA LEU A 297 20.79 23.05 3.95
C LEU A 297 22.10 22.26 3.87
N CYS A 298 22.07 21.03 3.38
CA CYS A 298 23.25 20.17 3.22
C CYS A 298 24.27 20.81 2.28
N HIS A 299 23.84 21.37 1.15
CA HIS A 299 24.73 22.02 0.21
C HIS A 299 25.45 23.22 0.84
N ASN A 300 24.72 24.09 1.54
CA ASN A 300 25.33 25.24 2.22
C ASN A 300 26.27 24.82 3.35
N LEU A 301 25.95 23.76 4.10
CA LEU A 301 26.84 23.20 5.12
C LEU A 301 28.13 22.64 4.51
N CYS A 302 28.05 21.97 3.37
CA CYS A 302 29.21 21.45 2.66
C CYS A 302 30.13 22.58 2.16
N VAL A 303 29.55 23.62 1.55
CA VAL A 303 30.31 24.80 1.10
C VAL A 303 30.94 25.54 2.28
N ALA A 304 30.21 25.70 3.39
CA ALA A 304 30.76 26.29 4.61
C ALA A 304 31.93 25.46 5.18
N PHE A 305 31.82 24.14 5.16
CA PHE A 305 32.91 23.25 5.59
C PHE A 305 34.16 23.42 4.71
N GLU A 306 34.00 23.47 3.38
CA GLU A 306 35.14 23.75 2.48
C GLU A 306 35.77 25.11 2.73
N LEU A 307 34.97 26.15 2.98
CA LEU A 307 35.46 27.47 3.33
C LEU A 307 36.26 27.46 4.63
N VAL A 308 35.80 26.73 5.66
CA VAL A 308 36.54 26.56 6.92
C VAL A 308 37.86 25.81 6.67
N VAL A 309 37.88 24.77 5.85
CA VAL A 309 39.13 24.05 5.54
C VAL A 309 40.10 24.92 4.73
N ALA A 310 39.60 25.71 3.78
CA ALA A 310 40.42 26.55 2.90
C ALA A 310 40.96 27.82 3.57
N ILE A 311 40.16 28.46 4.44
CA ILE A 311 40.47 29.76 5.06
C ILE A 311 40.90 29.60 6.54
N GLY A 312 40.48 28.53 7.20
CA GLY A 312 40.69 28.29 8.62
C GLY A 312 42.15 28.11 9.08
N GLN A 313 43.10 28.01 8.14
CA GLN A 313 44.53 28.06 8.49
C GLN A 313 45.04 29.46 8.86
N GLN A 314 44.29 30.55 8.61
CA GLN A 314 44.74 31.92 8.90
C GLN A 314 43.85 32.70 9.90
N GLN A 315 42.57 32.35 10.04
CA GLN A 315 41.67 32.91 11.07
C GLN A 315 40.79 31.78 11.62
N GLN A 316 40.67 31.67 12.95
CA GLN A 316 39.81 30.70 13.63
C GLN A 316 38.32 31.02 13.40
N ILE A 317 37.80 30.77 12.20
CA ILE A 317 36.40 31.01 11.84
C ILE A 317 35.59 29.75 12.12
N SER A 318 34.48 29.88 12.86
CA SER A 318 33.53 28.81 13.12
C SER A 318 32.63 28.53 11.90
N ILE A 319 32.00 27.35 11.84
CA ILE A 319 31.11 26.94 10.73
C ILE A 319 29.99 27.96 10.50
N THR A 320 29.44 28.55 11.57
CA THR A 320 28.42 29.61 11.49
C THR A 320 28.96 30.87 10.81
N GLY A 321 30.21 31.25 11.10
CA GLY A 321 30.88 32.37 10.43
C GLY A 321 31.10 32.11 8.94
N ALA A 322 31.44 30.88 8.58
CA ALA A 322 31.60 30.48 7.18
C ALA A 322 30.26 30.47 6.41
N LEU A 323 29.15 30.06 7.04
CA LEU A 323 27.81 30.15 6.45
C LEU A 323 27.42 31.60 6.12
N LEU A 324 27.68 32.53 7.04
CA LEU A 324 27.44 33.96 6.82
C LEU A 324 28.37 34.58 5.76
N PHE A 325 29.48 33.93 5.45
CA PHE A 325 30.43 34.37 4.44
C PHE A 325 30.04 33.93 3.01
N ILE A 326 29.15 32.94 2.86
CA ILE A 326 28.71 32.42 1.56
C ILE A 326 28.25 33.53 0.59
N PRO A 327 27.41 34.52 0.99
CA PRO A 327 27.00 35.59 0.08
C PRO A 327 28.17 36.42 -0.46
N THR A 328 29.24 36.56 0.32
CA THR A 328 30.45 37.27 -0.09
C THR A 328 31.29 36.42 -1.03
N PHE A 329 31.38 35.10 -0.76
CA PHE A 329 32.03 34.13 -1.64
C PHE A 329 31.38 34.05 -3.03
N LEU A 330 30.06 34.18 -3.09
CA LEU A 330 29.27 34.18 -4.33
C LEU A 330 29.38 35.48 -5.15
N LYS A 331 30.10 36.51 -4.67
CA LYS A 331 30.37 37.72 -5.47
C LYS A 331 31.37 37.47 -6.60
N ASP A 332 32.25 36.48 -6.44
CA ASP A 332 33.13 36.04 -7.51
C ASP A 332 32.31 35.26 -8.55
N PRO A 333 32.30 35.69 -9.84
CA PRO A 333 31.51 35.04 -10.87
C PRO A 333 31.87 33.55 -11.05
N THR A 334 33.14 33.19 -10.86
CA THR A 334 33.62 31.81 -11.05
C THR A 334 33.06 30.88 -9.96
N ASN A 335 33.11 31.32 -8.71
CA ASN A 335 32.61 30.55 -7.57
C ASN A 335 31.08 30.45 -7.58
N ARG A 336 30.42 31.52 -8.03
CA ARG A 336 28.96 31.57 -8.18
C ARG A 336 28.47 30.54 -9.18
N GLU A 337 29.11 30.43 -10.34
CA GLU A 337 28.73 29.47 -11.38
C GLU A 337 28.82 28.03 -10.87
N VAL A 338 29.93 27.69 -10.21
CA VAL A 338 30.14 26.36 -9.63
C VAL A 338 29.08 26.03 -8.57
N TYR A 339 28.84 26.96 -7.65
CA TYR A 339 27.86 26.78 -6.58
C TYR A 339 26.48 26.47 -7.14
N PHE A 340 25.99 27.31 -8.07
CA PHE A 340 24.67 27.12 -8.65
C PHE A 340 24.60 25.88 -9.55
N LEU A 341 25.69 25.52 -10.24
CA LEU A 341 25.73 24.30 -11.06
C LEU A 341 25.61 23.05 -10.19
N GLN A 342 26.31 23.01 -9.06
CA GLN A 342 26.28 21.87 -8.14
C GLN A 342 24.97 21.76 -7.36
N LEU A 343 24.43 22.90 -6.90
CA LEU A 343 23.11 22.97 -6.30
C LEU A 343 22.04 22.56 -7.31
N GLY A 344 22.09 23.10 -8.52
CA GLY A 344 21.16 22.81 -9.61
C GLY A 344 21.16 21.33 -9.99
N LEU A 345 22.34 20.71 -10.10
CA LEU A 345 22.47 19.27 -10.38
C LEU A 345 21.84 18.42 -9.27
N SER A 346 22.03 18.81 -8.00
CA SER A 346 21.48 18.08 -6.85
C SER A 346 19.95 18.18 -6.80
N VAL A 347 19.39 19.38 -7.05
CA VAL A 347 17.94 19.60 -7.13
C VAL A 347 17.34 18.86 -8.31
N LEU A 348 17.98 18.91 -9.48
CA LEU A 348 17.53 18.19 -10.67
C LEU A 348 17.49 16.68 -10.43
N ALA A 349 18.51 16.10 -9.80
CA ALA A 349 18.55 14.69 -9.49
C ALA A 349 17.43 14.26 -8.53
N VAL A 350 17.16 15.07 -7.50
CA VAL A 350 16.03 14.84 -6.56
C VAL A 350 14.69 14.97 -7.27
N ALA A 351 14.52 15.95 -8.14
CA ALA A 351 13.30 16.12 -8.93
C ALA A 351 13.04 14.93 -9.86
N LEU A 352 14.09 14.46 -10.57
CA LEU A 352 14.00 13.27 -11.43
C LEU A 352 13.68 12.01 -10.62
N ALA A 353 14.22 11.87 -9.40
CA ALA A 353 13.90 10.77 -8.51
C ALA A 353 12.46 10.84 -7.96
N ALA A 354 11.95 12.05 -7.72
CA ALA A 354 10.59 12.26 -7.25
C ALA A 354 9.53 12.05 -8.35
N ALA A 355 9.85 12.35 -9.61
CA ALA A 355 8.92 12.23 -10.75
C ALA A 355 8.20 10.86 -10.86
N PRO A 356 8.90 9.70 -10.88
CA PRO A 356 8.24 8.40 -10.92
C PRO A 356 7.40 8.13 -9.65
N MET A 357 7.83 8.61 -8.49
CA MET A 357 7.09 8.45 -7.24
C MET A 357 5.80 9.28 -7.24
N LEU A 358 5.84 10.50 -7.78
CA LEU A 358 4.68 11.35 -7.96
C LEU A 358 3.70 10.76 -8.97
N TRP A 359 4.21 10.18 -10.07
CA TRP A 359 3.38 9.49 -11.04
C TRP A 359 2.66 8.28 -10.43
N LEU A 360 3.35 7.46 -9.62
CA LEU A 360 2.75 6.34 -8.89
C LEU A 360 1.67 6.81 -7.91
N VAL A 361 1.92 7.90 -7.19
CA VAL A 361 0.94 8.50 -6.27
C VAL A 361 -0.27 9.03 -7.03
N HIS A 362 -0.06 9.72 -8.15
CA HIS A 362 -1.13 10.29 -8.97
C HIS A 362 -1.97 9.19 -9.65
N TYR A 363 -1.33 8.16 -10.21
CA TYR A 363 -2.01 6.98 -10.74
C TYR A 363 -2.90 6.32 -9.68
N SER A 364 -2.41 6.22 -8.44
CA SER A 364 -3.19 5.68 -7.31
C SER A 364 -4.39 6.56 -6.91
N TRP A 365 -4.35 7.88 -7.19
CA TRP A 365 -5.47 8.78 -6.96
C TRP A 365 -6.50 8.70 -8.08
N HIS A 366 -6.06 8.80 -9.34
CA HIS A 366 -6.96 8.88 -10.50
C HIS A 366 -7.76 7.59 -10.71
N HIS A 367 -7.15 6.43 -10.43
CA HIS A 367 -7.87 5.16 -10.50
C HIS A 367 -9.03 5.10 -9.50
N LYS A 368 -8.97 5.83 -8.39
CA LYS A 368 -10.05 5.90 -7.40
C LYS A 368 -11.12 6.93 -7.77
N GLU A 369 -10.72 8.10 -8.27
CA GLU A 369 -11.64 9.15 -8.68
C GLU A 369 -12.49 8.73 -9.89
N GLN A 370 -11.94 7.88 -10.77
CA GLN A 370 -12.72 7.21 -11.82
C GLN A 370 -13.73 6.20 -11.27
N LEU A 371 -13.43 5.52 -10.17
CA LEU A 371 -14.40 4.63 -9.53
C LEU A 371 -15.52 5.44 -8.85
N GLU A 372 -15.18 6.53 -8.17
CA GLU A 372 -16.13 7.41 -7.47
C GLU A 372 -17.02 8.21 -8.45
N SER A 373 -16.49 8.68 -9.59
CA SER A 373 -17.28 9.39 -10.61
C SER A 373 -18.18 8.46 -11.46
N LEU A 374 -17.80 7.20 -11.62
CA LEU A 374 -18.69 6.18 -12.18
C LEU A 374 -19.81 5.79 -11.21
N GLU A 375 -19.59 5.89 -9.89
CA GLU A 375 -20.65 5.76 -8.88
C GLU A 375 -21.62 6.96 -8.90
N GLU A 376 -21.11 8.18 -9.12
CA GLU A 376 -21.91 9.42 -9.07
C GLU A 376 -22.74 9.67 -10.35
N SER A 377 -22.27 9.19 -11.50
CA SER A 377 -23.02 9.25 -12.77
C SER A 377 -24.03 8.10 -12.97
N ALA A 378 -23.99 7.09 -12.10
CA ALA A 378 -24.94 5.98 -12.06
C ALA A 378 -26.03 6.13 -10.96
N ALA A 379 -26.00 7.23 -10.21
CA ALA A 379 -27.06 7.68 -9.30
C ALA A 379 -28.05 8.59 -10.05
#